data_AF-A0A2V5W2W5-F1
#
_entry.id   AF-A0A2V5W2W5-F1
#
_cell.length_a   1.000
_cell.length_b   1.000
_cell.length_c   1.000
_cell.angle_alpha   90.00
_cell.angle_beta   90.00
_cell.angle_gamma   90.00
#
_symmetry.space_group_name_H-M   'P 1'
#
loop_
_entity.id
_entity.type
_entity.pdbx_description
1 polymer ?
#
loop_
_entity_poly.entity_id
_entity_poly.type
_entity_poly.pdbx_seq_one_letter_code
_entity_poly.pdbx_strand_id
1 'polypeptide(L)'
;MLVLKKKPLSNEDFLRHVRDYLPMDASVWNTDQNGKPCSCAMSTGMVEHHFYRFDAEAMLAASHAIEEVALEEANGFVLATMQEFKYFEPHRERYWQLAATLKEARVIAKGKRLPRHGHLKFIATNHKALAPFWTVLYRGHRCQALLIGRQADEAKIFEQKRFDGFYTFNPDLIGRVRRDIEEILAGCAARMREFERLLAIDQTAKRLDAEFARGHKAVEGALRELQITGKRYQARRFAADLEKSLHRLKLLTGKLPNLVGAAHPLPSA
;
A
#
# COMPACT_ATOMS: atom_id res chain seq x y z
N MET A 1 9.99 36.46 12.97
CA MET A 1 9.03 35.45 12.48
C MET A 1 9.79 34.14 12.27
N LEU A 2 9.82 33.27 13.29
CA LEU A 2 10.52 31.99 13.21
C LEU A 2 9.70 31.05 12.33
N VAL A 3 10.16 30.85 11.09
CA VAL A 3 9.68 29.76 10.24
C VAL A 3 10.14 28.46 10.90
N LEU A 4 9.32 27.92 11.80
CA LEU A 4 9.43 26.53 12.24
C LEU A 4 9.28 25.68 10.97
N LYS A 5 10.42 25.27 10.39
CA LYS A 5 10.48 24.22 9.38
C LYS A 5 9.92 22.94 10.01
N LYS A 6 8.60 22.78 10.00
CA LYS A 6 7.97 21.52 10.39
C LYS A 6 8.43 20.46 9.39
N LYS A 7 8.96 19.36 9.94
CA LYS A 7 9.52 18.21 9.21
C LYS A 7 8.47 17.59 8.26
N PRO A 8 8.88 16.88 7.20
CA PRO A 8 7.97 16.03 6.43
C PRO A 8 7.19 15.11 7.37
N LEU A 9 5.95 14.78 7.02
CA LEU A 9 5.08 13.92 7.81
C LEU A 9 5.82 12.62 8.14
N SER A 10 6.03 12.36 9.43
CA SER A 10 6.71 11.15 9.86
C SER A 10 5.71 9.99 9.89
N ASN A 11 6.22 8.77 9.71
CA ASN A 11 5.39 7.57 9.83
C ASN A 11 4.72 7.47 11.22
N GLU A 12 5.43 7.85 12.27
CA GLU A 12 4.90 7.84 13.63
C GLU A 12 3.76 8.85 13.82
N ASP A 13 3.91 10.07 13.29
CA ASP A 13 2.86 11.09 13.34
C ASP A 13 1.62 10.63 12.55
N PHE A 14 1.82 10.06 11.35
CA PHE A 14 0.72 9.52 10.56
C PHE A 14 -0.02 8.41 11.31
N LEU A 15 0.70 7.44 11.86
CA LEU A 15 0.07 6.33 12.60
C LEU A 15 -0.62 6.80 13.89
N ARG A 16 -0.19 7.92 14.49
CA ARG A 16 -0.95 8.56 15.57
C ARG A 16 -2.32 9.02 15.05
N HIS A 17 -2.38 9.76 13.94
CA HIS A 17 -3.66 10.16 13.34
C HIS A 17 -4.52 8.95 12.95
N VAL A 18 -3.93 7.87 12.42
CA VAL A 18 -4.70 6.64 12.11
C VAL A 18 -5.37 6.09 13.35
N ARG A 19 -4.66 6.03 14.49
CA ARG A 19 -5.20 5.52 15.76
C ARG A 19 -6.35 6.37 16.29
N ASP A 20 -6.33 7.68 16.05
CA ASP A 20 -7.41 8.59 16.48
C ASP A 20 -8.75 8.28 15.78
N TYR A 21 -8.71 7.66 14.60
CA TYR A 21 -9.90 7.26 13.83
C TYR A 21 -10.19 5.76 13.85
N LEU A 22 -9.32 4.94 14.44
CA LEU A 22 -9.41 3.49 14.32
C LEU A 22 -10.39 2.91 15.35
N PRO A 23 -11.49 2.27 14.94
CA PRO A 23 -12.35 1.50 15.84
C PRO A 23 -11.60 0.35 16.53
N MET A 24 -12.12 -0.15 17.65
CA MET A 24 -11.46 -1.23 18.39
C MET A 24 -11.42 -2.56 17.63
N ASP A 25 -12.35 -2.79 16.72
CA ASP A 25 -12.48 -3.99 15.89
C ASP A 25 -11.79 -3.90 14.53
N ALA A 26 -11.34 -2.70 14.14
CA ALA A 26 -10.63 -2.50 12.90
C ALA A 26 -9.25 -3.17 12.90
N SER A 27 -8.92 -3.78 11.77
CA SER A 27 -7.81 -4.70 11.64
C SER A 27 -6.99 -4.43 10.38
N VAL A 28 -5.68 -4.40 10.59
CA VAL A 28 -4.67 -4.39 9.52
C VAL A 28 -3.83 -5.65 9.67
N TRP A 29 -3.68 -6.41 8.59
CA TRP A 29 -2.89 -7.63 8.58
C TRP A 29 -1.63 -7.49 7.73
N ASN A 30 -0.52 -8.02 8.23
CA ASN A 30 0.61 -8.40 7.39
C ASN A 30 0.15 -9.51 6.44
N THR A 31 0.71 -9.53 5.23
CA THR A 31 0.42 -10.56 4.23
C THR A 31 1.66 -11.41 3.94
N ASP A 32 1.45 -12.70 3.65
CA ASP A 32 2.50 -13.61 3.19
C ASP A 32 2.83 -13.40 1.70
N GLN A 33 3.75 -14.20 1.15
CA GLN A 33 4.13 -14.10 -0.26
C GLN A 33 2.99 -14.37 -1.27
N ASN A 34 1.87 -14.96 -0.82
CA ASN A 34 0.68 -15.20 -1.64
C ASN A 34 -0.39 -14.13 -1.40
N GLY A 35 -0.10 -13.10 -0.61
CA GLY A 35 -1.09 -12.12 -0.19
C GLY A 35 -2.09 -12.69 0.82
N LYS A 36 -1.78 -13.73 1.60
CA LYS A 36 -2.68 -14.22 2.65
C LYS A 36 -2.40 -13.53 3.99
N PRO A 37 -3.42 -13.13 4.76
CA PRO A 37 -3.20 -12.52 6.07
C PRO A 37 -2.48 -13.50 7.00
N CYS A 38 -1.44 -13.04 7.70
CA CYS A 38 -0.63 -13.91 8.57
C CYS A 38 -0.52 -13.41 10.01
N SER A 39 -0.48 -12.10 10.25
CA SER A 39 -0.40 -11.52 11.59
C SER A 39 -1.00 -10.12 11.62
N CYS A 40 -1.37 -9.63 12.81
CA CYS A 40 -1.85 -8.26 12.99
C CYS A 40 -0.67 -7.27 12.85
N ALA A 41 -0.78 -6.33 11.92
CA ALA A 41 0.22 -5.29 11.67
C ALA A 41 0.13 -4.17 12.72
N MET A 42 -1.04 -3.95 13.33
CA MET A 42 -1.23 -2.90 14.32
C MET A 42 -0.37 -3.09 15.58
N SER A 43 -0.12 -4.33 15.99
CA SER A 43 0.72 -4.65 17.17
C SER A 43 2.22 -4.58 16.88
N THR A 44 2.61 -4.77 15.62
CA THR A 44 4.03 -4.78 15.19
C THR A 44 4.48 -3.42 14.62
N GLY A 45 3.53 -2.51 14.39
CA GLY A 45 3.75 -1.24 13.73
C GLY A 45 3.66 -1.39 12.20
N MET A 46 3.08 -0.38 11.57
CA MET A 46 3.01 -0.31 10.12
C MET A 46 4.19 0.49 9.58
N VAL A 47 4.63 0.17 8.36
CA VAL A 47 5.76 0.78 7.68
C VAL A 47 5.30 1.29 6.32
N GLU A 48 5.84 2.44 5.94
CA GLU A 48 5.63 3.04 4.62
C GLU A 48 6.00 2.07 3.50
N HIS A 49 5.28 2.11 2.37
CA HIS A 49 5.50 1.28 1.17
C HIS A 49 5.30 -0.23 1.34
N HIS A 50 4.93 -0.70 2.53
CA HIS A 50 4.64 -2.11 2.75
C HIS A 50 3.19 -2.43 2.41
N PHE A 51 2.94 -3.56 1.75
CA PHE A 51 1.57 -3.99 1.46
C PHE A 51 0.95 -4.72 2.64
N TYR A 52 -0.20 -4.21 3.04
CA TYR A 52 -1.05 -4.76 4.08
C TYR A 52 -2.40 -5.17 3.50
N ARG A 53 -3.10 -6.04 4.23
CA ARG A 53 -4.54 -6.19 4.09
C ARG A 53 -5.24 -5.32 5.11
N PHE A 54 -6.14 -4.47 4.65
CA PHE A 54 -7.00 -3.64 5.47
C PHE A 54 -8.41 -4.20 5.43
N ASP A 55 -9.12 -4.14 6.56
CA ASP A 55 -10.57 -4.08 6.48
C ASP A 55 -11.06 -2.68 6.12
N ALA A 56 -12.37 -2.57 5.93
CA ALA A 56 -13.01 -1.34 5.50
C ALA A 56 -12.79 -0.20 6.49
N GLU A 57 -12.84 -0.48 7.79
CA GLU A 57 -12.69 0.53 8.84
C GLU A 57 -11.25 1.01 8.96
N ALA A 58 -10.26 0.12 8.89
CA ALA A 58 -8.85 0.50 8.87
C ALA A 58 -8.50 1.30 7.60
N MET A 59 -9.08 0.95 6.45
CA MET A 59 -8.95 1.73 5.22
C MET A 59 -9.52 3.14 5.36
N LEU A 60 -10.68 3.28 6.03
CA LEU A 60 -11.29 4.58 6.32
C LEU A 60 -10.48 5.38 7.35
N ALA A 61 -10.00 4.76 8.42
CA ALA A 61 -9.20 5.43 9.44
C ALA A 61 -7.91 6.02 8.83
N ALA A 62 -7.23 5.24 7.98
CA ALA A 62 -6.07 5.72 7.23
C ALA A 62 -6.42 6.81 6.20
N SER A 63 -7.60 6.73 5.58
CA SER A 63 -8.11 7.78 4.68
C SER A 63 -8.33 9.09 5.45
N HIS A 64 -9.02 9.03 6.59
CA HIS A 64 -9.30 10.18 7.45
C HIS A 64 -8.02 10.80 8.02
N ALA A 65 -7.01 9.99 8.35
CA ALA A 65 -5.71 10.50 8.78
C ALA A 65 -5.03 11.37 7.69
N ILE A 66 -5.12 10.98 6.41
CA ILE A 66 -4.61 11.81 5.30
C ILE A 66 -5.44 13.08 5.13
N GLU A 67 -6.76 12.97 5.24
CA GLU A 67 -7.69 14.09 5.13
C GLU A 67 -7.48 15.11 6.26
N GLU A 68 -7.22 14.66 7.48
CA GLU A 68 -6.90 15.52 8.63
C GLU A 68 -5.59 16.28 8.40
N VAL A 69 -4.53 15.59 7.96
CA VAL A 69 -3.27 16.25 7.57
C VAL A 69 -3.50 17.32 6.50
N ALA A 70 -4.39 17.07 5.55
CA ALA A 70 -4.75 18.04 4.53
C ALA A 70 -5.46 19.27 5.12
N LEU A 71 -6.39 19.08 6.06
CA LEU A 71 -7.09 20.15 6.77
C LEU A 71 -6.13 20.97 7.65
N GLU A 72 -5.22 20.32 8.38
CA GLU A 72 -4.21 20.99 9.22
C GLU A 72 -3.25 21.86 8.40
N GLU A 73 -2.90 21.44 7.19
CA GLU A 73 -2.06 22.23 6.29
C GLU A 73 -2.85 23.32 5.53
N ALA A 74 -4.17 23.13 5.37
CA ALA A 74 -5.10 24.09 4.78
C ALA A 74 -4.66 24.62 3.40
N ASN A 75 -3.98 23.78 2.62
CA ASN A 75 -3.46 24.14 1.30
C ASN A 75 -3.24 22.89 0.45
N GLY A 76 -3.12 23.07 -0.86
CA GLY A 76 -2.82 21.99 -1.79
C GLY A 76 -4.07 21.34 -2.36
N PHE A 77 -3.98 20.04 -2.61
CA PHE A 77 -4.95 19.28 -3.38
C PHE A 77 -5.23 17.91 -2.76
N VAL A 78 -6.51 17.51 -2.73
CA VAL A 78 -6.95 16.14 -2.42
C VAL A 78 -7.63 15.49 -3.61
N LEU A 79 -7.27 14.24 -3.87
CA LEU A 79 -7.96 13.32 -4.78
C LEU A 79 -8.36 12.07 -4.03
N ALA A 80 -9.63 11.71 -4.10
CA ALA A 80 -10.14 10.45 -3.61
C ALA A 80 -10.72 9.62 -4.75
N THR A 81 -10.43 8.32 -4.77
CA THR A 81 -11.16 7.32 -5.55
C THR A 81 -11.97 6.45 -4.60
N MET A 82 -13.23 6.24 -4.93
CA MET A 82 -14.13 5.32 -4.23
C MET A 82 -14.78 4.41 -5.27
N GLN A 83 -15.18 3.20 -4.88
CA GLN A 83 -15.78 2.28 -5.85
C GLN A 83 -17.12 2.81 -6.40
N GLU A 84 -17.94 3.45 -5.56
CA GLU A 84 -19.26 4.00 -5.91
C GLU A 84 -19.54 5.30 -5.14
N PHE A 85 -20.28 6.25 -5.74
CA PHE A 85 -20.66 7.50 -5.06
C PHE A 85 -21.52 7.29 -3.81
N LYS A 86 -22.21 6.15 -3.66
CA LYS A 86 -22.95 5.87 -2.42
C LYS A 86 -22.02 5.76 -1.20
N TYR A 87 -20.75 5.39 -1.40
CA TYR A 87 -19.76 5.33 -0.32
C TYR A 87 -19.20 6.72 0.04
N PHE A 88 -19.46 7.75 -0.77
CA PHE A 88 -19.11 9.13 -0.45
C PHE A 88 -20.09 9.76 0.53
N GLU A 89 -21.37 9.42 0.48
CA GLU A 89 -22.42 10.09 1.28
C GLU A 89 -22.14 10.12 2.80
N PRO A 90 -21.67 9.04 3.44
CA PRO A 90 -21.31 9.08 4.87
C PRO A 90 -20.18 10.06 5.20
N HIS A 91 -19.36 10.45 4.22
CA HIS A 91 -18.19 11.31 4.39
C HIS A 91 -18.38 12.70 3.78
N ARG A 92 -19.58 13.02 3.30
CA ARG A 92 -19.86 14.23 2.52
C ARG A 92 -19.41 15.52 3.20
N GLU A 93 -19.70 15.65 4.50
CA GLU A 93 -19.36 16.85 5.27
C GLU A 93 -17.85 17.08 5.35
N ARG A 94 -17.06 16.02 5.56
CA ARG A 94 -15.60 16.10 5.58
C ARG A 94 -15.05 16.56 4.23
N TYR A 95 -15.57 16.02 3.12
CA TYR A 95 -15.15 16.46 1.78
C TYR A 95 -15.60 17.89 1.45
N TRP A 96 -16.70 18.36 2.03
CA TRP A 96 -17.08 19.78 1.94
C TRP A 96 -16.11 20.67 2.71
N GLN A 97 -15.69 20.28 3.92
CA GLN A 97 -14.67 21.01 4.67
C GLN A 97 -13.33 21.04 3.92
N LEU A 98 -12.90 19.92 3.35
CA LEU A 98 -11.71 19.85 2.49
C LEU A 98 -11.84 20.80 1.30
N ALA A 99 -12.99 20.81 0.61
CA ALA A 99 -13.20 21.70 -0.52
C ALA A 99 -13.30 23.18 -0.15
N ALA A 100 -13.72 23.51 1.07
CA ALA A 100 -13.72 24.89 1.56
C ALA A 100 -12.32 25.38 1.95
N THR A 101 -11.43 24.46 2.33
CA THR A 101 -10.11 24.78 2.88
C THR A 101 -8.99 24.69 1.83
N LEU A 102 -9.09 23.72 0.92
CA LEU A 102 -8.04 23.40 -0.06
C LEU A 102 -8.26 24.12 -1.39
N LYS A 103 -7.19 24.27 -2.18
CA LYS A 103 -7.28 24.85 -3.53
C LYS A 103 -8.12 23.98 -4.46
N GLU A 104 -8.07 22.66 -4.27
CA GLU A 104 -8.83 21.72 -5.07
C GLU A 104 -9.10 20.41 -4.32
N ALA A 105 -10.34 19.91 -4.43
CA ALA A 105 -10.74 18.60 -3.96
C ALA A 105 -11.48 17.85 -5.08
N ARG A 106 -11.09 16.60 -5.35
CA ARG A 106 -11.70 15.75 -6.39
C ARG A 106 -12.14 14.41 -5.80
N VAL A 107 -13.34 13.97 -6.15
CA VAL A 107 -13.86 12.63 -5.85
C VAL A 107 -14.18 11.92 -7.16
N ILE A 108 -13.58 10.76 -7.35
CA ILE A 108 -13.78 9.90 -8.51
C ILE A 108 -14.50 8.65 -8.03
N ALA A 109 -15.64 8.32 -8.64
CA ALA A 109 -16.34 7.08 -8.33
C ALA A 109 -17.26 6.63 -9.47
N LYS A 110 -17.73 5.38 -9.39
CA LYS A 110 -18.79 4.89 -10.27
C LYS A 110 -20.15 5.43 -9.84
N GLY A 111 -21.03 5.62 -10.82
CA GLY A 111 -22.43 5.97 -10.62
C GLY A 111 -22.80 7.31 -11.26
N LYS A 112 -24.01 7.78 -10.97
CA LYS A 112 -24.49 9.07 -11.47
C LYS A 112 -23.63 10.18 -10.88
N ARG A 113 -23.07 11.02 -11.75
CA ARG A 113 -22.28 12.18 -11.33
C ARG A 113 -23.11 13.06 -10.40
N LEU A 114 -22.60 13.30 -9.20
CA LEU A 114 -23.21 14.24 -8.25
C LEU A 114 -22.96 15.70 -8.72
N PRO A 115 -23.89 16.63 -8.43
CA PRO A 115 -23.69 18.04 -8.75
C PRO A 115 -22.47 18.59 -7.99
N ARG A 116 -21.77 19.54 -8.61
CA ARG A 116 -20.62 20.20 -8.00
C ARG A 116 -21.05 20.97 -6.75
N HIS A 117 -20.27 20.88 -5.68
CA HIS A 117 -20.50 21.64 -4.46
C HIS A 117 -19.25 22.46 -4.11
N GLY A 118 -19.29 23.78 -4.33
CA GLY A 118 -18.13 24.66 -4.16
C GLY A 118 -16.93 24.24 -5.02
N HIS A 119 -15.76 24.05 -4.40
CA HIS A 119 -14.55 23.58 -5.07
C HIS A 119 -14.45 22.06 -5.21
N LEU A 120 -15.42 21.30 -4.67
CA LEU A 120 -15.45 19.84 -4.76
C LEU A 120 -15.90 19.40 -6.15
N LYS A 121 -15.00 18.75 -6.89
CA LYS A 121 -15.27 18.22 -8.23
C LYS A 121 -15.57 16.73 -8.16
N PHE A 122 -16.76 16.34 -8.62
CA PHE A 122 -17.12 14.94 -8.83
C PHE A 122 -16.81 14.51 -10.26
N ILE A 123 -16.13 13.39 -10.40
CA ILE A 123 -15.78 12.75 -11.68
C ILE A 123 -16.42 11.36 -11.67
N ALA A 124 -17.48 11.18 -12.46
CA ALA A 124 -18.05 9.87 -12.67
C ALA A 124 -17.15 9.06 -13.62
N THR A 125 -16.92 7.80 -13.30
CA THR A 125 -16.15 6.90 -14.17
C THR A 125 -16.81 5.53 -14.30
N ASN A 126 -16.72 4.96 -15.51
CA ASN A 126 -17.09 3.57 -15.80
C ASN A 126 -15.85 2.72 -16.11
N HIS A 127 -14.65 3.25 -15.86
CA HIS A 127 -13.40 2.55 -16.14
C HIS A 127 -13.24 1.36 -15.20
N LYS A 128 -13.19 0.16 -15.78
CA LYS A 128 -13.01 -1.09 -15.01
C LYS A 128 -11.71 -1.10 -14.21
N ALA A 129 -10.69 -0.37 -14.68
CA ALA A 129 -9.38 -0.31 -14.05
C ALA A 129 -9.37 0.41 -12.69
N LEU A 130 -10.19 1.45 -12.50
CA LEU A 130 -10.30 2.18 -11.22
C LEU A 130 -11.39 1.60 -10.31
N ALA A 131 -12.34 0.85 -10.86
CA ALA A 131 -13.47 0.30 -10.11
C ALA A 131 -13.11 -0.46 -8.81
N PRO A 132 -12.01 -1.25 -8.72
CA PRO A 132 -11.67 -1.95 -7.48
C PRO A 132 -10.86 -1.11 -6.50
N PHE A 133 -10.45 0.12 -6.85
CA PHE A 133 -9.52 0.91 -6.05
C PHE A 133 -10.20 1.92 -5.14
N TRP A 134 -9.78 1.90 -3.88
CA TRP A 134 -9.98 2.99 -2.92
C TRP A 134 -8.66 3.73 -2.74
N THR A 135 -8.65 5.03 -2.99
CA THR A 135 -7.43 5.84 -2.95
C THR A 135 -7.74 7.15 -2.27
N VAL A 136 -6.86 7.61 -1.38
CA VAL A 136 -6.85 8.99 -0.89
C VAL A 136 -5.44 9.53 -1.06
N LEU A 137 -5.33 10.59 -1.85
CA LEU A 137 -4.08 11.26 -2.17
C LEU A 137 -4.18 12.72 -1.74
N TYR A 138 -3.25 13.15 -0.90
CA TYR A 138 -3.03 14.54 -0.55
C TYR A 138 -1.68 15.02 -1.08
N ARG A 139 -1.68 16.20 -1.71
CA ARG A 139 -0.47 16.91 -2.10
C ARG A 139 -0.51 18.35 -1.59
N GLY A 140 0.17 18.58 -0.47
CA GLY A 140 0.42 19.88 0.11
C GLY A 140 1.70 20.53 -0.38
N HIS A 141 2.03 21.67 0.22
CA HIS A 141 3.30 22.36 0.07
C HIS A 141 4.38 21.77 0.99
N ARG A 142 4.00 21.31 2.19
CA ARG A 142 4.91 20.80 3.23
C ARG A 142 4.96 19.28 3.26
N CYS A 143 3.82 18.63 3.08
CA CYS A 143 3.75 17.17 3.08
C CYS A 143 2.86 16.64 1.95
N GLN A 144 3.02 15.36 1.68
CA GLN A 144 2.22 14.62 0.74
C GLN A 144 1.97 13.24 1.35
N ALA A 145 0.80 12.69 1.09
CA ALA A 145 0.44 11.37 1.56
C ALA A 145 -0.46 10.70 0.53
N LEU A 146 -0.30 9.39 0.39
CA LEU A 146 -1.16 8.55 -0.41
C LEU A 146 -1.46 7.30 0.38
N LEU A 147 -2.73 6.91 0.38
CA LEU A 147 -3.21 5.59 0.69
C LEU A 147 -3.86 5.05 -0.58
N ILE A 148 -3.50 3.84 -0.98
CA ILE A 148 -4.14 3.14 -2.11
C ILE A 148 -4.38 1.70 -1.74
N GLY A 149 -5.61 1.22 -1.97
CA GLY A 149 -6.04 -0.15 -1.71
C GLY A 149 -6.86 -0.68 -2.87
N ARG A 150 -6.54 -1.88 -3.34
CA ARG A 150 -7.37 -2.64 -4.28
C ARG A 150 -8.22 -3.63 -3.51
N GLN A 151 -9.53 -3.64 -3.75
CA GLN A 151 -10.42 -4.63 -3.16
C GLN A 151 -9.93 -6.06 -3.49
N ALA A 152 -9.76 -6.87 -2.45
CA ALA A 152 -9.19 -8.22 -2.51
C ALA A 152 -10.26 -9.33 -2.47
N ASP A 153 -11.49 -8.97 -2.13
CA ASP A 153 -12.64 -9.87 -2.02
C ASP A 153 -13.80 -9.44 -2.95
N GLU A 154 -14.90 -10.19 -2.93
CA GLU A 154 -16.10 -9.90 -3.73
C GLU A 154 -17.22 -9.23 -2.92
N ALA A 155 -16.91 -8.76 -1.72
CA ALA A 155 -17.89 -8.14 -0.83
C ALA A 155 -18.53 -6.90 -1.47
N LYS A 156 -19.87 -6.82 -1.42
CA LYS A 156 -20.64 -5.70 -1.96
C LYS A 156 -20.93 -4.62 -0.91
N ILE A 157 -21.10 -5.05 0.34
CA ILE A 157 -21.30 -4.21 1.51
C ILE A 157 -19.93 -3.67 1.92
N PHE A 158 -19.81 -2.35 2.14
CA PHE A 158 -18.51 -1.70 2.29
C PHE A 158 -17.74 -2.24 3.49
N GLU A 159 -18.42 -2.38 4.62
CA GLU A 159 -17.92 -2.82 5.93
C GLU A 159 -17.31 -4.23 5.87
N GLN A 160 -17.78 -5.04 4.93
CA GLN A 160 -17.29 -6.41 4.72
C GLN A 160 -16.09 -6.48 3.79
N LYS A 161 -15.76 -5.40 3.07
CA LYS A 161 -14.67 -5.39 2.09
C LYS A 161 -13.32 -5.52 2.75
N ARG A 162 -12.40 -6.12 2.00
CA ARG A 162 -10.98 -6.19 2.31
C ARG A 162 -10.17 -5.58 1.19
N PHE A 163 -9.13 -4.83 1.54
CA PHE A 163 -8.30 -4.11 0.60
C PHE A 163 -6.84 -4.50 0.75
N ASP A 164 -6.18 -4.83 -0.36
CA ASP A 164 -4.73 -4.92 -0.43
C ASP A 164 -4.17 -3.58 -0.82
N GLY A 165 -3.33 -3.01 0.04
CA GLY A 165 -2.89 -1.65 -0.16
C GLY A 165 -1.63 -1.30 0.60
N PHE A 166 -1.16 -0.09 0.34
CA PHE A 166 -0.05 0.51 1.06
C PHE A 166 -0.31 2.01 1.19
N TYR A 167 0.48 2.65 2.05
CA TYR A 167 0.55 4.09 2.14
C TYR A 167 1.98 4.59 1.97
N THR A 168 2.11 5.85 1.58
CA THR A 168 3.39 6.49 1.23
C THR A 168 3.32 7.99 1.42
N PHE A 169 4.46 8.58 1.78
CA PHE A 169 4.74 10.02 1.80
C PHE A 169 5.75 10.41 0.71
N ASN A 170 6.35 9.42 0.01
CA ASN A 170 7.27 9.66 -1.11
C ASN A 170 6.60 10.42 -2.28
N PRO A 171 7.06 11.65 -2.61
CA PRO A 171 6.48 12.48 -3.66
C PRO A 171 6.50 11.87 -5.06
N ASP A 172 7.56 11.14 -5.42
CA ASP A 172 7.71 10.57 -6.76
C ASP A 172 6.72 9.44 -6.97
N LEU A 173 6.54 8.60 -5.94
CA LEU A 173 5.56 7.53 -5.96
C LEU A 173 4.13 8.07 -6.05
N ILE A 174 3.82 9.08 -5.24
CA ILE A 174 2.54 9.78 -5.28
C ILE A 174 2.28 10.38 -6.67
N GLY A 175 3.29 10.99 -7.28
CA GLY A 175 3.23 11.52 -8.64
C GLY A 175 2.95 10.46 -9.70
N ARG A 176 3.58 9.28 -9.61
CA ARG A 176 3.35 8.16 -10.54
C ARG A 176 1.95 7.57 -10.40
N VAL A 177 1.48 7.34 -9.16
CA VAL A 177 0.12 6.84 -8.91
C VAL A 177 -0.93 7.83 -9.40
N ARG A 178 -0.75 9.12 -9.14
CA ARG A 178 -1.64 10.16 -9.67
C ARG A 178 -1.70 10.15 -11.20
N ARG A 179 -0.54 10.03 -11.86
CA ARG A 179 -0.47 9.97 -13.32
C ARG A 179 -1.23 8.77 -13.87
N ASP A 180 -1.08 7.59 -13.25
CA ASP A 180 -1.84 6.41 -13.64
C ASP A 180 -3.36 6.64 -13.52
N ILE A 181 -3.84 7.28 -12.44
CA ILE A 181 -5.26 7.62 -12.29
C ILE A 181 -5.72 8.58 -13.39
N GLU A 182 -4.94 9.64 -13.67
CA GLU A 182 -5.26 10.64 -14.70
C GLU A 182 -5.26 10.02 -16.11
N GLU A 183 -4.29 9.16 -16.44
CA GLU A 183 -4.22 8.44 -17.71
C GLU A 183 -5.37 7.45 -17.88
N ILE A 184 -5.78 6.74 -16.81
CA ILE A 184 -6.97 5.87 -16.86
C ILE A 184 -8.22 6.71 -17.09
N LEU A 185 -8.39 7.83 -16.37
CA LEU A 185 -9.53 8.73 -16.58
C LEU A 185 -9.61 9.25 -18.02
N ALA A 186 -8.46 9.59 -18.61
CA ALA A 186 -8.35 10.01 -20.00
C ALA A 186 -8.55 8.86 -21.02
N GLY A 187 -8.61 7.60 -20.58
CA GLY A 187 -8.73 6.42 -21.45
C GLY A 187 -7.41 6.01 -22.11
N CYS A 188 -6.28 6.58 -21.69
CA CYS A 188 -4.94 6.29 -22.22
C CYS A 188 -4.28 5.08 -21.54
N ALA A 189 -4.79 4.65 -20.38
CA ALA A 189 -4.29 3.50 -19.64
C ALA A 189 -5.42 2.57 -19.19
N ALA A 190 -5.14 1.27 -19.15
CA ALA A 190 -6.09 0.23 -18.77
C ALA A 190 -5.81 -0.38 -17.38
N ARG A 191 -4.79 0.11 -16.66
CA ARG A 191 -4.34 -0.47 -15.38
C ARG A 191 -3.54 0.50 -14.52
N MET A 192 -3.52 0.25 -13.21
CA MET A 192 -2.70 0.96 -12.22
C MET A 192 -1.29 0.39 -12.21
N ARG A 193 -0.45 0.79 -13.18
CA ARG A 193 0.89 0.20 -13.41
C ARG A 193 1.77 0.27 -12.18
N GLU A 194 1.81 1.42 -11.50
CA GLU A 194 2.69 1.61 -10.36
C GLU A 194 2.26 0.77 -9.15
N PHE A 195 0.95 0.61 -8.94
CA PHE A 195 0.42 -0.28 -7.90
C PHE A 195 0.79 -1.75 -8.19
N GLU A 196 0.58 -2.22 -9.42
CA GLU A 196 0.94 -3.58 -9.83
C GLU A 196 2.44 -3.84 -9.69
N ARG A 197 3.27 -2.86 -10.07
CA ARG A 197 4.73 -2.92 -9.96
C ARG A 197 5.16 -3.12 -8.50
N LEU A 198 4.65 -2.29 -7.60
CA LEU A 198 5.01 -2.36 -6.18
C LEU A 198 4.50 -3.62 -5.51
N LEU A 199 3.29 -4.09 -5.86
CA LEU A 199 2.75 -5.34 -5.35
C LEU A 199 3.65 -6.53 -5.75
N ALA A 200 4.13 -6.56 -7.00
CA ALA A 200 5.04 -7.62 -7.46
C ALA A 200 6.38 -7.59 -6.72
N ILE A 201 6.92 -6.41 -6.43
CA ILE A 201 8.15 -6.25 -5.64
C ILE A 201 7.94 -6.75 -4.21
N ASP A 202 6.85 -6.35 -3.55
CA ASP A 202 6.52 -6.76 -2.19
C ASP A 202 6.35 -8.29 -2.07
N GLN A 203 5.59 -8.90 -2.97
CA GLN A 203 5.41 -10.36 -3.01
C GLN A 203 6.73 -11.10 -3.26
N THR A 204 7.59 -10.54 -4.11
CA THR A 204 8.93 -11.10 -4.36
C THR A 204 9.81 -11.01 -3.13
N ALA A 205 9.84 -9.87 -2.43
CA ALA A 205 10.58 -9.69 -1.19
C ALA A 205 10.12 -10.69 -0.12
N LYS A 206 8.80 -10.79 0.10
CA LYS A 206 8.20 -11.76 1.03
C LYS A 206 8.54 -13.21 0.68
N ARG A 207 8.59 -13.54 -0.62
CA ARG A 207 9.00 -14.87 -1.07
C ARG A 207 10.46 -15.15 -0.73
N LEU A 208 11.34 -14.18 -0.96
CA LEU A 208 12.76 -14.29 -0.62
C LEU A 208 12.92 -14.50 0.88
N ASP A 209 12.28 -13.68 1.71
CA ASP A 209 12.35 -13.80 3.18
C ASP A 209 11.88 -15.18 3.65
N ALA A 210 10.77 -15.69 3.08
CA ALA A 210 10.28 -17.03 3.39
C ALA A 210 11.26 -18.14 2.98
N GLU A 211 11.97 -17.97 1.86
CA GLU A 211 13.01 -18.90 1.41
C GLU A 211 14.26 -18.84 2.30
N PHE A 212 14.70 -17.64 2.69
CA PHE A 212 15.78 -17.43 3.67
C PHE A 212 15.45 -18.06 5.03
N ALA A 213 14.25 -17.82 5.56
CA ALA A 213 13.80 -18.38 6.83
C ALA A 213 13.77 -19.91 6.81
N ARG A 214 13.30 -20.51 5.71
CA ARG A 214 13.36 -21.97 5.51
C ARG A 214 14.79 -22.50 5.47
N GLY A 215 15.68 -21.81 4.75
CA GLY A 215 17.10 -22.17 4.68
C GLY A 215 17.78 -22.10 6.04
N HIS A 216 17.58 -21.01 6.77
CA HIS A 216 18.11 -20.83 8.13
C HIS A 216 17.63 -21.94 9.07
N LYS A 217 16.32 -22.23 9.09
CA LYS A 217 15.75 -23.29 9.94
C LYS A 217 16.29 -24.68 9.59
N ALA A 218 16.54 -24.96 8.31
CA ALA A 218 17.14 -26.22 7.88
C ALA A 218 18.60 -26.35 8.35
N VAL A 219 19.41 -25.29 8.22
CA VAL A 219 20.79 -25.26 8.71
C VAL A 219 20.84 -25.40 10.23
N GLU A 220 19.99 -24.66 10.94
CA GLU A 220 19.91 -24.73 12.40
C GLU A 220 19.48 -26.12 12.89
N GLY A 221 18.50 -26.74 12.22
CA GLY A 221 18.09 -28.11 12.49
C GLY A 221 19.23 -29.12 12.29
N ALA A 222 19.95 -29.01 11.19
CA ALA A 222 21.09 -29.89 10.90
C ALA A 222 22.25 -29.69 11.89
N LEU A 223 22.51 -28.45 12.34
CA LEU A 223 23.49 -28.16 13.39
C LEU A 223 23.08 -28.76 14.74
N ARG A 224 21.80 -28.66 15.13
CA ARG A 224 21.28 -29.30 16.35
C ARG A 224 21.40 -30.83 16.27
N GLU A 225 21.07 -31.43 15.13
CA GLU A 225 21.23 -32.88 14.92
C GLU A 225 22.70 -33.32 15.00
N LEU A 226 23.63 -32.53 14.45
CA LEU A 226 25.07 -32.77 14.58
C LEU A 226 25.53 -32.72 16.05
N GLN A 227 25.04 -31.75 16.83
CA GLN A 227 25.38 -31.62 18.25
C GLN A 227 24.81 -32.75 19.11
N ILE A 228 23.58 -33.21 18.83
CA ILE A 228 22.89 -34.25 19.60
C ILE A 228 23.41 -35.65 19.24
N THR A 229 23.64 -35.93 17.96
CA THR A 229 23.91 -37.30 17.48
C THR A 229 25.39 -37.68 17.57
N GLY A 230 26.26 -36.75 18.00
CA GLY A 230 27.62 -36.98 18.52
C GLY A 230 28.65 -37.74 17.68
N LYS A 231 28.29 -38.42 16.58
CA LYS A 231 29.16 -39.21 15.67
C LYS A 231 28.45 -39.90 14.49
N ARG A 232 27.12 -39.82 14.32
CA ARG A 232 26.40 -40.52 13.23
C ARG A 232 25.76 -39.65 12.13
N TYR A 233 25.72 -38.32 12.29
CA TYR A 233 25.34 -37.45 11.18
C TYR A 233 26.55 -37.24 10.27
N GLN A 234 26.60 -37.96 9.14
CA GLN A 234 27.74 -37.89 8.23
C GLN A 234 27.91 -36.45 7.73
N ALA A 235 29.06 -35.84 7.98
CA ALA A 235 29.42 -34.49 7.54
C ALA A 235 29.11 -34.22 6.04
N ARG A 236 29.09 -35.27 5.22
CA ARG A 236 28.68 -35.22 3.80
C ARG A 236 27.21 -34.85 3.58
N ARG A 237 26.28 -35.30 4.43
CA ARG A 237 24.86 -34.92 4.35
C ARG A 237 24.65 -33.46 4.74
N PHE A 238 25.31 -33.02 5.83
CA PHE A 238 25.31 -31.62 6.22
C PHE A 238 25.89 -30.70 5.13
N ALA A 239 27.03 -31.08 4.54
CA ALA A 239 27.63 -30.34 3.44
C ALA A 239 26.68 -30.25 2.22
N ALA A 240 26.00 -31.34 1.86
CA ALA A 240 25.04 -31.36 0.76
C ALA A 240 23.81 -30.47 1.04
N ASP A 241 23.28 -30.46 2.27
CA ASP A 241 22.13 -29.62 2.63
C ASP A 241 22.50 -28.13 2.71
N LEU A 242 23.71 -27.81 3.19
CA LEU A 242 24.26 -26.47 3.17
C LEU A 242 24.50 -25.98 1.74
N GLU A 243 25.12 -26.81 0.89
CA GLU A 243 25.41 -26.50 -0.51
C GLU A 243 24.12 -26.30 -1.31
N LYS A 244 23.10 -27.13 -1.08
CA LYS A 244 21.77 -26.97 -1.68
C LYS A 244 21.08 -25.67 -1.25
N SER A 245 21.26 -25.27 0.01
CA SER A 245 20.70 -24.02 0.54
C SER A 245 21.43 -22.80 -0.03
N LEU A 246 22.76 -22.84 -0.10
CA LEU A 246 23.60 -21.81 -0.72
C LEU A 246 23.35 -21.70 -2.24
N HIS A 247 23.16 -22.82 -2.93
CA HIS A 247 22.86 -22.83 -4.36
C HIS A 247 21.48 -22.22 -4.65
N ARG A 248 20.47 -22.49 -3.81
CA ARG A 248 19.16 -21.82 -3.89
C ARG A 248 19.30 -20.32 -3.68
N LEU A 249 20.07 -19.90 -2.68
CA LEU A 249 20.35 -18.49 -2.41
C LEU A 249 21.05 -17.78 -3.58
N LYS A 250 22.03 -18.45 -4.20
CA LYS A 250 22.77 -17.94 -5.37
C LYS A 250 21.89 -17.81 -6.61
N LEU A 251 21.00 -18.78 -6.85
CA LEU A 251 20.00 -18.71 -7.92
C LEU A 251 19.02 -17.54 -7.74
N LEU A 252 18.65 -17.23 -6.51
CA LEU A 252 17.73 -16.13 -6.20
C LEU A 252 18.41 -14.77 -6.37
N THR A 253 19.63 -14.62 -5.85
CA THR A 253 20.41 -13.40 -6.06
C THR A 253 20.71 -13.15 -7.53
N GLY A 254 20.91 -14.20 -8.34
CA GLY A 254 21.04 -14.09 -9.80
C GLY A 254 19.74 -13.70 -10.54
N LYS A 255 18.56 -13.86 -9.94
CA LYS A 255 17.26 -13.47 -10.54
C LYS A 255 16.81 -12.06 -10.17
N LEU A 256 17.36 -11.48 -9.09
CA LEU A 256 17.06 -10.11 -8.65
C LEU A 256 17.25 -9.05 -9.76
N PRO A 257 18.34 -9.06 -10.57
CA PRO A 257 18.53 -8.04 -11.61
C PRO A 257 17.48 -8.10 -12.71
N ASN A 258 17.01 -9.29 -13.09
CA ASN A 258 16.01 -9.45 -14.15
C ASN A 258 14.60 -9.06 -13.69
N LEU A 259 14.32 -9.18 -12.39
CA LEU A 259 13.05 -8.77 -11.79
C LEU A 259 12.98 -7.24 -11.59
N VAL A 260 14.13 -6.60 -11.32
CA VAL A 260 14.27 -5.14 -11.28
C VAL A 260 14.36 -4.55 -12.71
N GLY A 261 14.97 -5.27 -13.66
CA GLY A 261 15.17 -4.84 -15.05
C GLY A 261 13.92 -4.93 -15.94
N ALA A 262 13.00 -5.86 -15.67
CA ALA A 262 11.69 -5.90 -16.34
C ALA A 262 10.78 -4.69 -15.98
N ALA A 263 11.25 -3.79 -15.09
CA ALA A 263 10.58 -2.56 -14.68
C ALA A 263 11.03 -1.30 -15.45
N HIS A 264 11.88 -1.43 -16.48
CA HIS A 264 12.18 -0.35 -17.43
C HIS A 264 11.75 -0.77 -18.85
N PRO A 265 10.72 -0.15 -19.45
CA PRO A 265 10.77 0.07 -20.88
C PRO A 265 11.90 1.08 -21.11
N LEU A 266 12.90 0.69 -21.90
CA LEU A 266 13.84 1.63 -22.51
C LEU A 266 13.03 2.75 -23.19
N PRO A 267 13.45 4.02 -23.10
CA PRO A 267 12.90 5.05 -23.96
C PRO A 267 13.25 4.66 -25.40
N SER A 268 12.24 4.38 -26.22
CA SER A 268 12.41 4.37 -27.67
C SER A 268 12.86 5.76 -28.09
N ALA A 269 14.01 5.82 -28.75
CA ALA A 269 14.48 6.98 -29.50
C ALA A 269 13.52 7.31 -30.66
#